data_AF-A0A928XL10-F1
#
_entry.id   AF-A0A928XL10-F1
#
_cell.length_a   1.000
_cell.length_b   1.000
_cell.length_c   1.000
_cell.angle_alpha   90.00
_cell.angle_beta   90.00
_cell.angle_gamma   90.00
#
_symmetry.space_group_name_H-M   'P 1'
#
loop_
_entity.id
_entity.type
_entity.pdbx_description
1 polymer ?
#
loop_
_entity_poly.entity_id
_entity_poly.type
_entity_poly.pdbx_seq_one_letter_code
_entity_poly.pdbx_strand_id
1 'polypeptide(L)'
;LWKVFSYRLGYFIEEHIFPRMLESRGVLANSKRAVSDTYVSRFLPELNNSIADRALFTVILQPDEYTKPNLLANGTTGRVGIATYRSEDVPLMWSNEDRNFIETFYSEEIYVVYYRPFEWGPAYRLEMPTLLTKKIDHILAGFKKALISPDIIEPYPQFLVDKLCKQMPIALQAVMEGTTNALRQEFEPDLLRKFFGAYRTR
;
A
#
# COMPACT_ATOMS: atom_id res chain seq x y z
N LEU A 1 -5.02 21.40 1.25
CA LEU A 1 -4.66 19.98 1.04
C LEU A 1 -4.63 19.22 2.36
N TRP A 2 -3.78 19.59 3.33
CA TRP A 2 -3.72 18.91 4.64
C TRP A 2 -5.07 18.87 5.40
N LYS A 3 -5.80 19.98 5.50
CA LYS A 3 -7.13 20.02 6.15
C LYS A 3 -8.19 19.09 5.51
N VAL A 4 -8.11 18.89 4.19
CA VAL A 4 -9.04 17.98 3.47
C VAL A 4 -8.63 16.53 3.71
N PHE A 5 -7.33 16.26 3.69
CA PHE A 5 -6.78 14.95 4.01
C PHE A 5 -7.09 14.55 5.45
N SER A 6 -6.91 15.47 6.42
CA SER A 6 -7.20 15.21 7.83
C SER A 6 -8.67 14.95 8.09
N TYR A 7 -9.60 15.63 7.39
CA TYR A 7 -11.03 15.33 7.49
C TYR A 7 -11.36 13.92 6.98
N ARG A 8 -10.80 13.52 5.84
CA ARG A 8 -11.01 12.17 5.29
C ARG A 8 -10.36 11.09 6.16
N LEU A 9 -9.20 11.38 6.76
CA LEU A 9 -8.56 10.51 7.72
C LEU A 9 -9.37 10.39 9.02
N GLY A 10 -10.05 11.47 9.43
CA GLY A 10 -11.07 11.51 10.48
C GLY A 10 -12.15 10.47 10.28
N TYR A 11 -12.84 10.57 9.14
CA TYR A 11 -13.86 9.60 8.75
C TYR A 11 -13.32 8.16 8.73
N PHE A 12 -12.09 7.96 8.24
CA PHE A 12 -11.47 6.64 8.17
C PHE A 12 -11.22 6.00 9.55
N ILE A 13 -10.92 6.83 10.57
CA ILE A 13 -10.70 6.41 11.95
C ILE A 13 -12.05 6.23 12.69
N GLU A 14 -12.96 7.21 12.58
CA GLU A 14 -14.27 7.19 13.24
C GLU A 14 -15.15 6.00 12.79
N GLU A 15 -15.07 5.64 11.51
CA GLU A 15 -15.85 4.53 10.95
C GLU A 15 -15.17 3.16 11.11
N HIS A 16 -14.05 3.09 11.85
CA HIS A 16 -13.26 1.87 12.06
C HIS A 16 -12.90 1.15 10.74
N ILE A 17 -12.67 1.90 9.66
CA ILE A 17 -12.50 1.31 8.31
C ILE A 17 -11.23 0.47 8.24
N PHE A 18 -10.15 0.90 8.90
CA PHE A 18 -8.89 0.16 8.88
C PHE A 18 -8.94 -1.18 9.64
N PRO A 19 -9.43 -1.25 10.90
CA PRO A 19 -9.71 -2.52 11.56
C PRO A 19 -10.56 -3.46 10.69
N ARG A 20 -11.69 -2.96 10.15
CA ARG A 20 -12.56 -3.75 9.25
C ARG A 20 -11.84 -4.24 7.99
N MET A 21 -10.89 -3.45 7.46
CA MET A 21 -10.06 -3.87 6.34
C MET A 21 -9.11 -5.00 6.73
N LEU A 22 -8.51 -4.96 7.92
CA LEU A 22 -7.63 -6.04 8.42
C LEU A 22 -8.41 -7.32 8.71
N GLU A 23 -9.68 -7.21 9.12
CA GLU A 23 -10.59 -8.35 9.27
C GLU A 23 -10.92 -9.04 7.93
N SER A 24 -10.68 -8.36 6.80
CA SER A 24 -10.89 -8.94 5.48
C SER A 24 -9.90 -10.09 5.23
N ARG A 25 -10.46 -11.29 5.22
CA ARG A 25 -9.73 -12.57 5.09
C ARG A 25 -9.12 -12.82 3.72
N GLY A 26 -9.35 -11.93 2.75
CA GLY A 26 -8.89 -12.06 1.35
C GLY A 26 -7.78 -11.08 0.97
N VAL A 27 -7.19 -10.37 1.92
CA VAL A 27 -6.17 -9.35 1.63
C VAL A 27 -4.80 -10.00 1.50
N LEU A 28 -4.17 -9.80 0.34
CA LEU A 28 -2.77 -10.11 0.08
C LEU A 28 -2.03 -8.80 -0.17
N ALA A 29 -1.01 -8.52 0.64
CA ALA A 29 -0.18 -7.34 0.49
C ALA A 29 1.13 -7.67 -0.24
N ASN A 30 1.54 -6.80 -1.16
CA ASN A 30 2.81 -6.90 -1.89
C ASN A 30 3.47 -5.51 -1.97
N SER A 31 4.67 -5.39 -1.44
CA SER A 31 5.43 -4.13 -1.46
C SER A 31 6.21 -3.96 -2.76
N LYS A 32 6.02 -2.82 -3.43
CA LYS A 32 6.72 -2.47 -4.68
C LYS A 32 8.25 -2.45 -4.54
N ARG A 33 8.76 -2.04 -3.38
CA ARG A 33 10.21 -1.93 -3.10
C ARG A 33 10.75 -3.07 -2.23
N ALA A 34 9.93 -3.63 -1.33
CA ALA A 34 10.29 -4.72 -0.41
C ALA A 34 11.69 -4.54 0.22
N VAL A 35 11.85 -3.46 0.99
CA VAL A 35 13.13 -2.99 1.56
C VAL A 35 13.53 -3.75 2.84
N SER A 36 12.94 -4.93 3.08
CA SER A 36 13.26 -5.77 4.23
C SER A 36 14.71 -6.26 4.14
N ASP A 37 15.41 -6.32 5.26
CA ASP A 37 16.78 -6.80 5.40
C ASP A 37 16.92 -7.85 6.53
N THR A 38 15.80 -8.38 7.02
CA THR A 38 15.76 -9.35 8.12
C THR A 38 16.61 -10.59 7.83
N TYR A 39 16.46 -11.16 6.63
CA TYR A 39 17.16 -12.39 6.26
C TYR A 39 18.61 -12.09 5.88
N VAL A 40 18.85 -10.99 5.17
CA VAL A 40 20.21 -10.52 4.86
C VAL A 40 20.99 -10.30 6.14
N SER A 41 20.45 -9.54 7.11
CA SER A 41 21.09 -9.29 8.40
C SER A 41 21.41 -10.56 9.18
N ARG A 42 20.58 -11.60 9.04
CA ARG A 42 20.74 -12.86 9.77
C ARG A 42 21.74 -13.81 9.11
N PHE A 43 21.69 -13.93 7.79
CA PHE A 43 22.42 -14.97 7.05
C PHE A 43 23.65 -14.45 6.31
N LEU A 44 23.67 -13.17 5.93
CA LEU A 44 24.74 -12.50 5.18
C LEU A 44 25.03 -11.12 5.80
N PRO A 45 25.43 -11.05 7.08
CA PRO A 45 25.59 -9.79 7.81
C PRO A 45 26.59 -8.83 7.13
N GLU A 46 27.56 -9.35 6.36
CA GLU A 46 28.51 -8.58 5.58
C GLU A 46 27.88 -7.79 4.42
N LEU A 47 26.68 -8.18 3.96
CA LEU A 47 25.93 -7.48 2.93
C LEU A 47 24.78 -6.62 3.50
N ASN A 48 24.71 -6.48 4.82
CA ASN A 48 23.68 -5.69 5.48
C ASN A 48 23.73 -4.23 4.99
N ASN A 49 22.55 -3.59 4.87
CA ASN A 49 22.34 -2.28 4.24
C ASN A 49 22.75 -2.15 2.76
N SER A 50 23.33 -3.18 2.15
CA SER A 50 23.76 -3.17 0.74
C SER A 50 22.76 -3.85 -0.18
N ILE A 51 22.11 -4.91 0.30
CA ILE A 51 21.06 -5.63 -0.43
C ILE A 51 19.82 -5.83 0.45
N ALA A 52 18.65 -5.85 -0.19
CA ALA A 52 17.40 -6.23 0.46
C ALA A 52 17.15 -7.75 0.35
N ASP A 53 16.35 -8.30 1.26
CA ASP A 53 15.89 -9.69 1.26
C ASP A 53 15.32 -10.10 -0.10
N ARG A 54 14.60 -9.20 -0.77
CA ARG A 54 14.08 -9.43 -2.11
C ARG A 54 15.19 -9.80 -3.11
N ALA A 55 16.32 -9.11 -3.08
CA ALA A 55 17.45 -9.39 -3.96
C ALA A 55 18.07 -10.75 -3.62
N LEU A 56 18.26 -11.04 -2.34
CA LEU A 56 18.72 -12.35 -1.85
C LEU A 56 17.83 -13.47 -2.39
N PHE A 57 16.52 -13.41 -2.13
CA PHE A 57 15.56 -14.44 -2.56
C PHE A 57 15.38 -14.54 -4.07
N THR A 58 15.65 -13.47 -4.82
CA THR A 58 15.66 -13.53 -6.29
C THR A 58 16.79 -14.43 -6.80
N VAL A 59 17.93 -14.45 -6.11
CA VAL A 59 19.09 -15.27 -6.51
C VAL A 59 18.93 -16.72 -6.05
N ILE A 60 18.42 -16.95 -4.83
CA ILE A 60 18.42 -18.29 -4.25
C ILE A 60 17.20 -19.15 -4.63
N LEU A 61 16.03 -18.55 -4.82
CA LEU A 61 14.82 -19.29 -5.16
C LEU A 61 14.82 -19.67 -6.63
N GLN A 62 14.39 -20.89 -6.94
CA GLN A 62 14.06 -21.32 -8.30
C GLN A 62 12.69 -20.79 -8.73
N PRO A 63 12.37 -20.79 -10.03
CA PRO A 63 11.01 -20.50 -10.50
C PRO A 63 9.99 -21.43 -9.83
N ASP A 64 8.86 -20.86 -9.43
CA ASP A 64 7.80 -21.47 -8.63
C ASP A 64 8.16 -21.87 -7.19
N GLU A 65 9.35 -21.50 -6.70
CA GLU A 65 9.75 -21.74 -5.33
C GLU A 65 9.34 -20.59 -4.39
N TYR A 66 8.97 -20.95 -3.16
CA TYR A 66 8.67 -19.99 -2.10
C TYR A 66 9.23 -20.42 -0.75
N THR A 67 9.53 -19.44 0.10
CA THR A 67 9.94 -19.70 1.48
C THR A 67 8.76 -20.18 2.32
N LYS A 68 9.03 -21.00 3.34
CA LYS A 68 7.99 -21.33 4.34
C LYS A 68 7.39 -20.06 4.94
N PRO A 69 6.05 -19.97 5.12
CA PRO A 69 5.42 -18.84 5.77
C PRO A 69 6.05 -18.60 7.15
N ASN A 70 6.47 -17.36 7.40
CA ASN A 70 7.04 -16.96 8.68
C ASN A 70 6.27 -15.77 9.23
N LEU A 71 5.98 -15.79 10.53
CA LEU A 71 5.28 -14.69 11.19
C LEU A 71 6.12 -13.40 11.07
N LEU A 72 5.47 -12.29 10.71
CA LEU A 72 6.11 -11.00 10.49
C LEU A 72 6.88 -10.51 11.74
N ALA A 73 6.33 -10.74 12.92
CA ALA A 73 6.96 -10.41 14.20
C ALA A 73 8.30 -11.11 14.43
N ASN A 74 8.51 -12.29 13.85
CA ASN A 74 9.77 -13.03 14.00
C ASN A 74 10.95 -12.38 13.27
N GLY A 75 10.68 -11.33 12.46
CA GLY A 75 11.67 -10.65 11.63
C GLY A 75 11.66 -9.13 11.71
N THR A 76 10.65 -8.53 12.35
CA THR A 76 10.47 -7.07 12.38
C THR A 76 10.54 -6.59 13.83
N THR A 77 11.60 -5.86 14.17
CA THR A 77 11.78 -5.24 15.50
C THR A 77 11.04 -3.91 15.67
N GLY A 78 10.21 -3.51 14.70
CA GLY A 78 9.43 -2.28 14.73
C GLY A 78 7.97 -2.54 15.09
N ARG A 79 7.43 -1.76 16.04
CA ARG A 79 5.98 -1.63 16.20
C ARG A 79 5.39 -1.03 14.92
N VAL A 80 4.16 -1.41 14.57
CA VAL A 80 3.41 -0.65 13.56
C VAL A 80 3.46 0.81 13.99
N GLY A 81 3.91 1.71 13.12
CA GLY A 81 4.02 3.13 13.39
C GLY A 81 2.64 3.78 13.46
N ILE A 82 1.78 3.32 14.39
CA ILE A 82 0.53 3.96 14.77
C ILE A 82 0.93 5.19 15.58
N ALA A 83 1.51 6.17 14.89
CA ALA A 83 1.86 7.43 15.49
C ALA A 83 0.59 8.04 16.10
N THR A 84 0.68 8.45 17.36
CA THR A 84 -0.28 9.36 17.96
C THR A 84 -0.11 10.70 17.27
N TYR A 85 -0.66 10.86 16.07
CA TYR A 85 -0.65 12.15 15.40
C TYR A 85 -1.53 13.12 16.22
N ARG A 86 -0.89 14.02 16.97
CA ARG A 86 -1.52 15.14 17.63
C ARG A 86 -1.19 16.40 16.84
N SER A 87 -2.19 17.02 16.23
CA SER A 87 -2.12 18.44 15.88
C SER A 87 -3.20 19.16 16.66
N GLU A 88 -2.96 20.40 17.10
CA GLU A 88 -3.92 21.22 17.85
C GLU A 88 -5.28 21.36 17.14
N ASP A 89 -5.28 21.26 15.80
CA ASP A 89 -6.48 21.36 14.95
C ASP A 89 -7.19 20.02 14.66
N VAL A 90 -6.60 18.88 15.03
CA VAL A 90 -7.13 17.56 14.65
C VAL A 90 -6.88 16.52 15.75
N PRO A 91 -7.91 16.13 16.54
CA PRO A 91 -7.80 15.18 17.64
C PRO A 91 -7.83 13.73 17.14
N LEU A 92 -7.11 13.41 16.07
CA LEU A 92 -7.11 12.07 15.47
C LEU A 92 -6.37 11.08 16.37
N MET A 93 -7.13 10.33 17.16
CA MET A 93 -6.61 9.22 17.94
C MET A 93 -7.40 7.97 17.59
N TRP A 94 -6.71 6.97 17.03
CA TRP A 94 -7.13 5.58 17.13
C TRP A 94 -7.53 5.29 18.57
N SER A 95 -8.67 4.62 18.78
CA SER A 95 -9.05 4.15 20.10
C SER A 95 -7.98 3.18 20.62
N ASN A 96 -7.87 3.01 21.95
CA ASN A 96 -6.94 2.03 22.51
C ASN A 96 -7.30 0.60 22.04
N GLU A 97 -8.57 0.33 21.79
CA GLU A 97 -9.04 -0.94 21.24
C GLU A 97 -8.54 -1.16 19.81
N ASP A 98 -8.72 -0.18 18.91
CA ASP A 98 -8.23 -0.28 17.53
C ASP A 98 -6.70 -0.42 17.49
N ARG A 99 -5.99 0.30 18.37
CA ARG A 99 -4.52 0.20 18.47
C ARG A 99 -4.11 -1.21 18.87
N ASN A 100 -4.67 -1.72 19.96
CA ASN A 100 -4.36 -3.06 20.43
C ASN A 100 -4.70 -4.10 19.36
N PHE A 101 -5.85 -3.95 18.69
CA PHE A 101 -6.23 -4.83 17.60
C PHE A 101 -5.21 -4.80 16.45
N ILE A 102 -4.82 -3.62 15.96
CA ILE A 102 -3.86 -3.48 14.87
C ILE A 102 -2.49 -4.02 15.30
N GLU A 103 -2.00 -3.68 16.49
CA GLU A 103 -0.71 -4.19 16.99
C GLU A 103 -0.72 -5.72 17.09
N THR A 104 -1.74 -6.30 17.73
CA THR A 104 -1.91 -7.76 17.84
C THR A 104 -1.99 -8.42 16.47
N PHE A 105 -2.78 -7.85 15.55
CA PHE A 105 -2.94 -8.41 14.21
C PHE A 105 -1.61 -8.44 13.44
N TYR A 106 -0.83 -7.37 13.47
CA TYR A 106 0.48 -7.35 12.80
C TYR A 106 1.53 -8.22 13.51
N SER A 107 1.41 -8.43 14.83
CA SER A 107 2.35 -9.27 15.56
C SER A 107 2.03 -10.76 15.48
N GLU A 108 0.76 -11.15 15.39
CA GLU A 108 0.32 -12.55 15.57
C GLU A 108 -0.35 -13.15 14.33
N GLU A 109 -0.92 -12.32 13.44
CA GLU A 109 -1.74 -12.81 12.32
C GLU A 109 -1.13 -12.60 10.94
N ILE A 110 -0.09 -11.78 10.80
CA ILE A 110 0.55 -11.53 9.50
C ILE A 110 1.78 -12.43 9.29
N TYR A 111 1.71 -13.22 8.24
CA TYR A 111 2.78 -14.08 7.74
C TYR A 111 3.40 -13.51 6.47
N VAL A 112 4.71 -13.70 6.34
CA VAL A 112 5.53 -13.29 5.21
C VAL A 112 5.98 -14.53 4.45
N VAL A 113 5.89 -14.44 3.12
CA VAL A 113 6.44 -15.42 2.18
C VAL A 113 7.23 -14.68 1.10
N TYR A 114 8.43 -15.16 0.77
CA TYR A 114 9.12 -14.78 -0.45
C TYR A 114 8.82 -15.83 -1.53
N TYR A 115 8.31 -15.39 -2.68
CA TYR A 115 7.93 -16.26 -3.80
C TYR A 115 8.58 -15.79 -5.10
N ARG A 116 9.21 -16.69 -5.85
CA ARG A 116 9.73 -16.41 -7.19
C ARG A 116 8.86 -17.08 -8.26
N PRO A 117 7.92 -16.37 -8.90
CA PRO A 117 6.96 -16.98 -9.83
C PRO A 117 7.57 -17.39 -11.17
N PHE A 118 8.59 -16.67 -11.64
CA PHE A 118 9.19 -16.86 -12.95
C PHE A 118 10.70 -16.69 -12.89
N GLU A 119 11.41 -17.32 -13.82
CA GLU A 119 12.85 -17.19 -13.97
C GLU A 119 13.28 -15.76 -14.33
N TRP A 120 12.56 -15.13 -15.25
CA TRP A 120 12.79 -13.75 -15.68
C TRP A 120 12.44 -12.70 -14.62
N GLY A 121 11.71 -13.11 -13.59
CA GLY A 121 11.11 -12.21 -12.61
C GLY A 121 11.89 -12.19 -11.29
N PRO A 122 11.73 -11.11 -10.51
CA PRO A 122 12.26 -11.05 -9.16
C PRO A 122 11.45 -11.97 -8.23
N ALA A 123 12.00 -12.24 -7.05
CA ALA A 123 11.20 -12.70 -5.93
C ALA A 123 10.28 -11.57 -5.42
N TYR A 124 9.15 -11.96 -4.85
CA TYR A 124 8.12 -11.09 -4.29
C TYR A 124 7.95 -11.36 -2.81
N ARG A 125 7.90 -10.31 -2.00
CA ARG A 125 7.52 -10.40 -0.59
C ARG A 125 6.01 -10.27 -0.50
N LEU A 126 5.36 -11.34 -0.06
CA LEU A 126 3.92 -11.42 0.12
C LEU A 126 3.59 -11.43 1.60
N GLU A 127 2.65 -10.56 1.99
CA GLU A 127 2.16 -10.38 3.35
C GLU A 127 0.70 -10.81 3.46
N MET A 128 0.49 -11.69 4.43
CA MET A 128 -0.52 -12.72 4.57
C MET A 128 -1.30 -12.87 5.88
N PRO A 129 -2.63 -12.75 6.01
CA PRO A 129 -3.29 -13.25 7.20
C PRO A 129 -3.07 -14.77 7.37
N THR A 130 -2.95 -15.27 8.60
CA THR A 130 -2.70 -16.69 8.93
C THR A 130 -3.61 -17.64 8.16
N LEU A 131 -4.89 -17.27 8.00
CA LEU A 131 -5.87 -18.09 7.29
C LEU A 131 -5.48 -18.38 5.83
N LEU A 132 -4.84 -17.43 5.15
CA LEU A 132 -4.42 -17.58 3.75
C LEU A 132 -3.23 -18.53 3.60
N THR A 133 -2.41 -18.70 4.64
CA THR A 133 -1.27 -19.63 4.61
C THR A 133 -1.70 -21.09 4.38
N LYS A 134 -2.92 -21.46 4.82
CA LYS A 134 -3.51 -22.79 4.60
C LYS A 134 -3.90 -23.05 3.14
N LYS A 135 -3.97 -22.01 2.31
CA LYS A 135 -4.33 -22.06 0.89
C LYS A 135 -3.23 -21.46 0.01
N ILE A 136 -1.98 -21.52 0.48
CA ILE A 136 -0.86 -20.80 -0.12
C ILE A 136 -0.70 -21.11 -1.61
N ASP A 137 -0.77 -22.38 -2.03
CA ASP A 137 -0.60 -22.75 -3.44
C ASP A 137 -1.64 -22.07 -4.35
N HIS A 138 -2.89 -21.98 -3.89
CA HIS A 138 -3.95 -21.30 -4.62
C HIS A 138 -3.71 -19.78 -4.70
N ILE A 139 -3.24 -19.18 -3.62
CA ILE A 139 -2.90 -17.76 -3.56
C ILE A 139 -1.72 -17.45 -4.49
N LEU A 140 -0.66 -18.27 -4.46
CA LEU A 140 0.51 -18.10 -5.32
C LEU A 140 0.17 -18.30 -6.79
N ALA A 141 -0.68 -19.28 -7.12
CA ALA A 141 -1.19 -19.47 -8.47
C ALA A 141 -2.00 -18.25 -8.97
N GLY A 142 -2.84 -17.67 -8.11
CA GLY A 142 -3.58 -16.44 -8.41
C GLY A 142 -2.66 -15.24 -8.60
N PHE A 143 -1.67 -15.08 -7.71
CA PHE A 143 -0.67 -14.03 -7.78
C PHE A 143 0.15 -14.11 -9.07
N LYS A 144 0.62 -15.31 -9.42
CA LYS A 144 1.38 -15.56 -10.65
C LYS A 144 0.56 -15.20 -11.90
N LYS A 145 -0.73 -15.55 -11.95
CA LYS A 145 -1.64 -15.17 -13.05
C LYS A 145 -1.84 -13.66 -13.17
N ALA A 146 -1.72 -12.92 -12.07
CA ALA A 146 -1.84 -11.46 -12.08
C ALA A 146 -0.57 -10.79 -12.66
N LEU A 147 0.55 -11.49 -12.79
CA LEU A 147 1.76 -11.00 -13.44
C LEU A 147 1.67 -11.30 -14.94
N ILE A 148 1.67 -10.27 -15.77
CA ILE A 148 1.34 -10.39 -17.20
C ILE A 148 2.53 -10.23 -18.15
N SER A 149 3.63 -9.63 -17.70
CA SER A 149 4.80 -9.34 -18.54
C SER A 149 6.06 -9.15 -17.70
N PRO A 150 7.26 -9.50 -18.21
CA PRO A 150 8.53 -9.15 -17.60
C PRO A 150 8.75 -7.65 -17.40
N ASP A 151 8.14 -6.81 -18.22
CA ASP A 151 8.27 -5.35 -18.12
C ASP A 151 7.44 -4.76 -16.97
N ILE A 152 6.46 -5.53 -16.47
CA ILE A 152 5.55 -5.09 -15.40
C ILE A 152 5.85 -5.92 -14.16
N ILE A 153 6.66 -5.34 -13.29
CA ILE A 153 7.11 -5.98 -12.06
C ILE A 153 5.96 -6.20 -11.08
N GLU A 154 4.94 -5.35 -11.03
CA GLU A 154 3.84 -5.49 -10.06
C GLU A 154 2.64 -6.25 -10.65
N PRO A 155 1.77 -6.89 -9.83
CA PRO A 155 0.54 -7.49 -10.31
C PRO A 155 -0.28 -6.50 -11.14
N TYR A 156 -0.82 -6.96 -12.27
CA TYR A 156 -1.50 -6.11 -13.24
C TYR A 156 -2.62 -5.23 -12.64
N PRO A 157 -3.48 -5.72 -11.72
CA PRO A 157 -4.45 -4.85 -11.06
C PRO A 157 -3.79 -3.69 -10.29
N GLN A 158 -2.69 -3.96 -9.57
CA GLN A 158 -1.95 -2.95 -8.83
C GLN A 158 -1.29 -1.94 -9.78
N PHE A 159 -0.71 -2.40 -10.89
CA PHE A 159 -0.15 -1.55 -11.92
C PHE A 159 -1.20 -0.61 -12.52
N LEU A 160 -2.37 -1.14 -12.88
CA LEU A 160 -3.46 -0.36 -13.45
C LEU A 160 -3.93 0.74 -12.48
N VAL A 161 -4.11 0.40 -11.21
CA VAL A 161 -4.49 1.38 -10.18
C VAL A 161 -3.44 2.48 -10.05
N ASP A 162 -2.14 2.16 -10.01
CA ASP A 162 -1.06 3.16 -9.96
C ASP A 162 -1.10 4.11 -11.16
N LYS A 163 -1.31 3.57 -12.37
CA LYS A 163 -1.42 4.37 -13.59
C LYS A 163 -2.66 5.26 -13.59
N LEU A 164 -3.82 4.72 -13.23
CA LEU A 164 -5.06 5.48 -13.14
C LEU A 164 -4.95 6.62 -12.12
N CYS A 165 -4.46 6.33 -10.92
CA CYS A 165 -4.29 7.34 -9.87
C CYS A 165 -3.32 8.47 -10.28
N LYS A 166 -2.33 8.20 -11.12
CA LYS A 166 -1.42 9.21 -11.66
C LYS A 166 -2.05 10.05 -12.78
N GLN A 167 -2.97 9.48 -13.56
CA GLN A 167 -3.61 10.15 -14.69
C GLN A 167 -4.87 10.93 -14.31
N MET A 168 -5.62 10.47 -13.30
CA MET A 168 -6.86 11.11 -12.88
C MET A 168 -6.72 12.60 -12.53
N PRO A 169 -5.69 13.06 -11.80
CA PRO A 169 -5.53 14.50 -11.52
C PRO A 169 -5.35 15.34 -12.78
N ILE A 170 -4.60 14.82 -13.77
CA ILE A 170 -4.35 15.50 -15.04
C ILE A 170 -5.65 15.61 -15.84
N ALA A 171 -6.42 14.52 -15.92
CA ALA A 171 -7.72 14.52 -16.58
C ALA A 171 -8.71 15.48 -15.90
N LEU A 172 -8.76 15.48 -14.56
CA LEU A 172 -9.62 16.38 -13.81
C LEU A 172 -9.25 17.85 -14.05
N GLN A 173 -7.95 18.15 -14.06
CA GLN A 173 -7.46 19.50 -14.36
C GLN A 173 -7.85 19.93 -15.78
N ALA A 174 -7.66 19.08 -16.78
CA ALA A 174 -8.04 19.37 -18.17
C ALA A 174 -9.56 19.63 -18.31
N VAL A 175 -10.39 18.84 -17.61
CA VAL A 175 -11.85 19.05 -17.56
C VAL A 175 -12.19 20.38 -16.89
N MET A 176 -11.54 20.71 -15.76
CA MET A 176 -11.76 21.99 -15.07
C MET A 176 -11.37 23.18 -15.94
N GLU A 177 -10.23 23.11 -16.62
CA GLU A 177 -9.75 24.16 -17.53
C GLU A 177 -10.67 24.32 -18.75
N GLY A 178 -11.06 23.20 -19.38
CA GLY A 178 -12.00 23.20 -20.50
C GLY A 178 -13.36 23.79 -20.12
N THR A 179 -13.90 23.39 -18.97
CA THR A 179 -15.17 23.91 -18.44
C THR A 179 -15.06 25.41 -18.14
N THR A 180 -13.96 25.84 -17.51
CA THR A 180 -13.74 27.27 -17.20
C THR A 180 -13.64 28.09 -18.49
N ASN A 181 -12.95 27.58 -19.52
CA ASN A 181 -12.81 28.27 -20.80
C ASN A 181 -14.14 28.35 -21.56
N ALA A 182 -14.95 27.28 -21.56
CA ALA A 182 -16.28 27.31 -22.17
C ALA A 182 -17.19 28.32 -21.47
N LEU A 183 -17.24 28.31 -20.14
CA LEU A 183 -18.07 29.23 -19.37
C LEU A 183 -17.64 30.70 -19.52
N ARG A 184 -16.34 30.99 -19.72
CA ARG A 184 -15.84 32.35 -20.01
C ARG A 184 -16.38 32.94 -21.31
N GLN A 185 -16.84 32.12 -22.25
CA GLN A 185 -17.44 32.59 -23.49
C GLN A 185 -18.91 33.00 -23.30
N GLU A 186 -19.58 32.49 -22.27
CA GLU A 186 -21.02 32.69 -22.04
C GLU A 186 -21.33 33.59 -20.84
N PHE A 187 -20.43 33.70 -19.86
CA PHE A 187 -20.67 34.39 -18.59
C PHE A 187 -19.60 35.43 -18.28
N GLU A 188 -19.99 36.49 -17.56
CA GLU A 188 -19.06 37.54 -17.16
C GLU A 188 -17.93 37.01 -16.24
N PRO A 189 -16.69 37.51 -16.43
CA PRO A 189 -15.52 37.05 -15.67
C PRO A 189 -15.68 37.14 -14.14
N ASP A 190 -16.39 38.15 -13.64
CA ASP A 190 -16.59 38.37 -12.21
C ASP A 190 -17.55 37.35 -11.59
N LEU A 191 -18.56 36.90 -12.35
CA LEU A 191 -19.47 35.83 -11.93
C LEU A 191 -18.71 34.50 -11.84
N LEU A 192 -17.88 34.19 -12.84
CA LEU A 192 -17.08 32.96 -12.86
C LEU A 192 -16.02 32.95 -11.76
N ARG A 193 -15.40 34.09 -11.45
CA ARG A 193 -14.46 34.22 -10.34
C ARG A 193 -15.13 34.01 -8.99
N LYS A 194 -16.41 34.38 -8.84
CA LYS A 194 -17.19 34.16 -7.62
C LYS A 194 -17.54 32.68 -7.40
N PHE A 195 -17.83 31.92 -8.46
CA PHE A 195 -18.25 30.51 -8.33
C PHE A 195 -17.10 29.49 -8.49
N PHE A 196 -16.11 29.78 -9.35
CA PHE A 196 -14.99 28.88 -9.67
C PHE A 196 -13.63 29.41 -9.22
N GLY A 197 -13.57 30.64 -8.71
CA GLY A 197 -12.36 31.16 -8.09
C GLY A 197 -11.98 30.27 -6.91
N ALA A 198 -10.69 29.93 -6.82
CA ALA A 198 -10.18 29.20 -5.67
C ALA A 198 -10.47 29.99 -4.39
N TYR A 199 -11.46 29.57 -3.60
CA TYR A 199 -11.63 30.00 -2.23
C TYR A 199 -10.43 29.46 -1.43
N ARG A 200 -9.33 30.21 -1.43
CA ARG A 200 -8.32 30.08 -0.38
C ARG A 200 -8.98 30.62 0.89
N THR A 201 -9.54 29.73 1.69
CA THR A 201 -9.80 30.01 3.11
C THR A 201 -8.47 30.43 3.74
N ARG A 202 -8.38 31.71 4.13
CA ARG A 202 -7.31 32.21 5.00
C ARG A 202 -7.48 31.62 6.39
#